data_AF-A0A1B8EA01-F1
#
_entry.id   AF-A0A1B8EA01-F1
#
_cell.length_a   1.000
_cell.length_b   1.000
_cell.length_c   1.000
_cell.angle_alpha   90.00
_cell.angle_beta   90.00
_cell.angle_gamma   90.00
#
_symmetry.space_group_name_H-M   'P 1'
#
loop_
_entity.id
_entity.type
_entity.pdbx_description
1 polymer ?
#
loop_
_entity_poly.entity_id
_entity_poly.type
_entity_poly.pdbx_seq_one_letter_code
_entity_poly.pdbx_strand_id
1 'polypeptide(L)'
;MSGVKTRISDPAPLDYVAPPFPSLYWPLDERPGVASYLYYVKDIWRFTLLWTLIFYAAFHIATAALGVCMQLGKGRNAFKWVWSIPLAYAAIAGIEAVLAGSIVGLILGAVYDAGYFRMSTWLPFVWSLINVLVLILSAFSIQGAL
;
A
#
# COMPACT_ATOMS: atom_id res chain seq x y z
N MET A 1 -1.81 -41.00 -14.06
CA MET A 1 -0.70 -40.05 -14.34
C MET A 1 -1.19 -38.61 -14.57
N SER A 2 -2.31 -38.16 -13.95
CA SER A 2 -2.82 -36.79 -14.11
C SER A 2 -2.29 -35.79 -13.07
N GLY A 3 -1.82 -36.25 -11.91
CA GLY A 3 -1.36 -35.38 -10.81
C GLY A 3 -0.01 -34.67 -11.02
N VAL A 4 0.80 -35.09 -12.00
CA VAL A 4 2.12 -34.48 -12.27
C VAL A 4 2.01 -33.28 -13.21
N LYS A 5 1.03 -33.27 -14.14
CA LYS A 5 0.85 -32.15 -15.07
C LYS A 5 0.31 -30.87 -14.41
N THR A 6 -0.50 -31.00 -13.36
CA THR A 6 -1.06 -29.87 -12.60
C THR A 6 0.00 -29.12 -11.77
N ARG A 7 1.08 -29.79 -11.37
CA ARG A 7 2.15 -29.20 -10.55
C ARG A 7 2.99 -28.14 -11.27
N ILE A 8 3.00 -28.15 -12.61
CA ILE A 8 3.79 -27.19 -13.41
C ILE A 8 3.04 -25.86 -13.55
N SER A 9 1.72 -25.85 -13.34
CA SER A 9 0.85 -24.70 -13.63
C SER A 9 0.50 -23.86 -12.41
N ASP A 10 0.66 -24.39 -11.20
CA ASP A 10 0.29 -23.71 -9.95
C ASP A 10 1.52 -23.64 -9.02
N PRO A 11 2.02 -22.42 -8.71
CA PRO A 11 3.18 -22.26 -7.83
C PRO A 11 2.88 -22.50 -6.35
N ALA A 12 1.61 -22.60 -5.95
CA ALA A 12 1.22 -22.71 -4.54
C ALA A 12 1.34 -24.14 -3.97
N PRO A 13 1.73 -24.30 -2.69
CA PRO A 13 1.59 -25.57 -1.96
C PRO A 13 0.15 -26.07 -1.92
N LEU A 14 -0.05 -27.39 -1.81
CA LEU A 14 -1.40 -27.99 -1.81
C LEU A 14 -2.27 -27.57 -0.62
N ASP A 15 -1.62 -27.28 0.50
CA ASP A 15 -2.22 -26.82 1.75
C ASP A 15 -2.21 -25.29 1.88
N TYR A 16 -1.93 -24.57 0.78
CA TYR A 16 -1.85 -23.12 0.80
C TYR A 16 -3.20 -22.48 1.13
N VAL A 17 -3.17 -21.63 2.15
CA VAL A 17 -4.24 -20.70 2.48
C VAL A 17 -3.63 -19.31 2.50
N ALA A 18 -4.29 -18.36 1.81
CA ALA A 18 -3.83 -16.98 1.79
C ALA A 18 -3.73 -16.42 3.22
N PRO A 19 -2.57 -15.86 3.60
CA PRO A 19 -2.39 -15.34 4.95
C PRO A 19 -3.30 -14.12 5.18
N PRO A 20 -3.81 -13.89 6.40
CA PRO A 20 -4.62 -12.71 6.70
C PRO A 20 -3.78 -11.44 6.58
N PHE A 21 -4.35 -10.34 6.09
CA PHE A 21 -3.66 -9.05 6.16
C PHE A 21 -3.43 -8.64 7.63
N PRO A 22 -2.25 -8.13 8.03
CA PRO A 22 -1.07 -7.82 7.21
C PRO A 22 -0.01 -8.93 7.10
N SER A 23 -0.07 -9.94 7.98
CA SER A 23 0.88 -11.07 8.08
C SER A 23 2.36 -10.70 7.85
N LEU A 24 2.80 -9.57 8.41
CA LEU A 24 4.23 -9.24 8.45
C LEU A 24 4.90 -10.13 9.50
N TYR A 25 5.87 -10.91 9.07
CA TYR A 25 6.67 -11.77 9.93
C TYR A 25 8.03 -11.13 10.19
N TRP A 26 8.78 -11.57 11.21
CA TRP A 26 10.14 -11.06 11.42
C TRP A 26 11.08 -11.59 10.33
N PRO A 27 11.72 -10.75 9.49
CA PRO A 27 12.50 -11.23 8.35
C PRO A 27 13.74 -12.05 8.73
N LEU A 28 14.27 -11.86 9.94
CA LEU A 28 15.46 -12.55 10.44
C LEU A 28 15.13 -13.82 11.22
N ASP A 29 13.85 -14.17 11.40
CA ASP A 29 13.46 -15.44 12.02
C ASP A 29 13.28 -16.49 10.92
N GLU A 30 14.25 -17.39 10.80
CA GLU A 30 14.33 -18.39 9.73
C GLU A 30 13.55 -19.68 10.05
N ARG A 31 12.77 -19.70 11.13
CA ARG A 31 12.00 -20.89 11.52
C ARG A 31 11.00 -21.28 10.41
N PRO A 32 10.96 -22.57 10.01
CA PRO A 32 9.96 -23.05 9.08
C PRO A 32 8.54 -22.73 9.56
N GLY A 33 7.71 -22.19 8.67
CA GLY A 33 6.31 -21.83 8.97
C GLY A 33 6.09 -20.42 9.54
N VAL A 34 7.15 -19.66 9.86
CA VAL A 34 7.02 -18.26 10.29
C VAL A 34 6.83 -17.32 9.09
N ALA A 35 7.49 -17.60 7.97
CA ALA A 35 7.41 -16.79 6.78
C ALA A 35 6.04 -16.91 6.08
N SER A 36 5.40 -15.76 5.83
CA SER A 36 4.11 -15.68 5.13
C SER A 36 4.31 -15.23 3.69
N TYR A 37 3.71 -15.96 2.76
CA TYR A 37 3.86 -15.72 1.32
C TYR A 37 2.51 -15.57 0.60
N LEU A 38 2.52 -14.76 -0.45
CA LEU A 38 1.42 -14.54 -1.38
C LEU A 38 1.77 -15.23 -2.71
N TYR A 39 0.83 -16.01 -3.23
CA TYR A 39 1.02 -16.76 -4.48
C TYR A 39 0.10 -16.24 -5.59
N TYR A 40 -1.11 -15.80 -5.25
CA TYR A 40 -2.08 -15.37 -6.25
C TYR A 40 -2.09 -13.86 -6.44
N VAL A 41 -2.24 -13.43 -7.71
CA VAL A 41 -2.35 -12.02 -8.14
C VAL A 41 -3.37 -11.24 -7.30
N LYS A 42 -4.52 -11.86 -7.00
CA LYS A 42 -5.59 -11.24 -6.21
C LYS A 42 -5.12 -10.84 -4.81
N ASP A 43 -4.35 -11.69 -4.14
CA ASP A 43 -3.88 -11.44 -2.78
C ASP A 43 -2.74 -10.43 -2.77
N ILE A 44 -1.83 -10.51 -3.76
CA ILE A 44 -0.77 -9.51 -3.98
C ILE A 44 -1.38 -8.12 -4.20
N TRP A 45 -2.35 -8.00 -5.12
CA TRP A 45 -3.05 -6.75 -5.37
C TRP A 45 -3.74 -6.21 -4.12
N ARG A 46 -4.48 -7.07 -3.40
CA ARG A 46 -5.18 -6.67 -2.17
C ARG A 46 -4.21 -6.16 -1.10
N PHE A 47 -3.11 -6.86 -0.87
CA PHE A 47 -2.12 -6.45 0.13
C PHE A 47 -1.47 -5.11 -0.26
N THR A 48 -1.10 -4.92 -1.52
CA THR A 48 -0.50 -3.68 -2.01
C THR A 48 -1.49 -2.51 -1.91
N LEU A 49 -2.74 -2.73 -2.31
CA LEU A 49 -3.80 -1.71 -2.20
C LEU A 49 -4.03 -1.30 -0.74
N LEU A 50 -4.18 -2.26 0.17
CA LEU A 50 -4.44 -1.98 1.59
C LEU A 50 -3.26 -1.24 2.24
N TRP A 51 -2.02 -1.66 1.97
CA TRP A 51 -0.85 -0.94 2.48
C TRP A 51 -0.75 0.46 1.89
N THR A 52 -1.03 0.65 0.60
CA THR A 52 -1.01 1.96 -0.04
C THR A 52 -2.06 2.89 0.59
N LEU A 53 -3.28 2.40 0.81
CA LEU A 53 -4.33 3.14 1.53
C LEU A 53 -3.87 3.57 2.93
N ILE A 54 -3.25 2.68 3.70
CA ILE A 54 -2.77 2.99 5.05
C ILE A 54 -1.69 4.08 5.01
N PHE A 55 -0.68 3.94 4.16
CA PHE A 55 0.39 4.93 4.07
C PHE A 55 -0.13 6.28 3.58
N TYR A 56 -0.92 6.31 2.51
CA TYR A 56 -1.48 7.56 1.98
C TYR A 56 -2.38 8.23 3.00
N ALA A 57 -3.25 7.49 3.68
CA ALA A 57 -4.10 8.02 4.74
C ALA A 57 -3.26 8.60 5.89
N ALA A 58 -2.24 7.87 6.37
CA ALA A 58 -1.39 8.34 7.47
C ALA A 58 -0.69 9.68 7.16
N PHE A 59 -0.08 9.79 5.98
CA PHE A 59 0.62 11.02 5.58
C PHE A 59 -0.35 12.18 5.31
N HIS A 60 -1.47 11.93 4.63
CA HIS A 60 -2.46 12.99 4.38
C HIS A 60 -3.17 13.46 5.66
N ILE A 61 -3.44 12.56 6.61
CA ILE A 61 -3.98 12.93 7.93
C ILE A 61 -2.98 13.81 8.67
N ALA A 62 -1.68 13.49 8.64
CA ALA A 62 -0.66 14.32 9.27
C ALA A 62 -0.64 15.74 8.65
N THR A 63 -0.67 15.85 7.32
CA THR A 63 -0.71 17.16 6.65
C THR A 63 -2.02 17.91 6.93
N ALA A 64 -3.17 17.23 6.90
CA ALA A 64 -4.46 17.83 7.23
C ALA A 64 -4.49 18.34 8.67
N ALA A 65 -3.97 17.57 9.63
CA ALA A 65 -3.89 17.97 11.03
C ALA A 65 -3.04 19.23 11.21
N LEU A 66 -1.88 19.31 10.56
CA LEU A 66 -1.05 20.52 10.55
C LEU A 66 -1.81 21.71 9.94
N GLY A 67 -2.50 21.50 8.83
CA GLY A 67 -3.36 22.51 8.20
C GLY A 67 -4.48 22.99 9.13
N VAL A 68 -5.10 22.11 9.90
CA VAL A 68 -6.10 22.49 10.92
C VAL A 68 -5.46 23.29 12.05
N CYS A 69 -4.28 22.87 12.53
CA CYS A 69 -3.55 23.57 13.58
C CYS A 69 -3.17 25.00 13.17
N MET A 70 -2.80 25.24 11.90
CA MET A 70 -2.49 26.57 11.37
C MET A 70 -3.69 27.54 11.35
N GLN A 71 -4.91 27.02 11.48
CA GLN A 71 -6.14 27.82 11.48
C GLN A 71 -6.57 28.19 12.92
N LEU A 72 -5.92 27.63 13.95
CA LEU A 72 -6.15 28.00 15.34
C LEU A 72 -5.79 29.48 15.54
N GLY A 73 -6.67 30.24 16.21
CA GLY A 73 -6.45 31.66 16.49
C GLY A 73 -6.89 32.66 15.40
N LYS A 74 -7.24 32.22 14.18
CA LYS A 74 -7.71 33.11 13.08
C LYS A 74 -9.19 33.56 13.19
N GLY A 75 -9.85 33.32 14.33
CA GLY A 75 -11.22 33.75 14.62
C GLY A 75 -12.33 32.82 14.10
N ARG A 76 -13.58 33.10 14.53
CA ARG A 76 -14.76 32.23 14.34
C ARG A 76 -15.14 31.98 12.88
N ASN A 77 -14.90 32.93 11.98
CA ASN A 77 -15.25 32.78 10.55
C ASN A 77 -14.27 31.88 9.79
N ALA A 78 -12.98 31.90 10.14
CA ALA A 78 -11.99 30.99 9.56
C ALA A 78 -12.22 29.55 10.05
N PHE A 79 -12.56 29.37 11.33
CA PHE A 79 -12.82 28.05 11.91
C PHE A 79 -14.02 27.32 11.30
N LYS A 80 -15.02 28.05 10.78
CA LYS A 80 -16.17 27.44 10.08
C LYS A 80 -15.74 26.62 8.85
N TRP A 81 -14.67 27.02 8.16
CA TRP A 81 -14.19 26.38 6.93
C TRP A 81 -13.05 25.38 7.16
N VAL A 82 -12.62 25.17 8.41
CA VAL A 82 -11.51 24.27 8.77
C VAL A 82 -11.77 22.83 8.35
N TRP A 83 -13.02 22.37 8.43
CA TRP A 83 -13.39 20.99 8.07
C TRP A 83 -13.26 20.67 6.57
N SER A 84 -13.22 21.69 5.71
CA SER A 84 -12.95 21.50 4.28
C SER A 84 -11.54 20.95 4.03
N ILE A 85 -10.58 21.24 4.91
CA ILE A 85 -9.18 20.77 4.81
C ILE A 85 -9.11 19.23 4.92
N PRO A 86 -9.50 18.58 6.03
CA PRO A 86 -9.43 17.13 6.15
C PRO A 86 -10.30 16.42 5.11
N LEU A 87 -11.46 17.00 4.73
CA LEU A 87 -12.31 16.42 3.70
C LEU A 87 -11.61 16.39 2.33
N ALA A 88 -10.97 17.49 1.93
CA ALA A 88 -10.22 17.57 0.68
C ALA A 88 -9.03 16.60 0.69
N TYR A 89 -8.24 16.58 1.76
CA TYR A 89 -7.11 15.67 1.90
C TYR A 89 -7.54 14.20 1.89
N ALA A 90 -8.66 13.84 2.53
CA ALA A 90 -9.18 12.48 2.52
C ALA A 90 -9.63 12.04 1.11
N ALA A 91 -10.28 12.93 0.35
CA ALA A 91 -10.71 12.65 -1.01
C ALA A 91 -9.50 12.44 -1.95
N ILE A 92 -8.52 13.33 -1.89
CA ILE A 92 -7.27 13.24 -2.66
C ILE A 92 -6.53 11.95 -2.31
N ALA A 93 -6.29 11.71 -1.02
CA ALA A 93 -5.60 10.51 -0.54
C ALA A 93 -6.28 9.22 -1.01
N GLY A 94 -7.62 9.16 -0.94
CA GLY A 94 -8.38 7.99 -1.36
C GLY A 94 -8.22 7.70 -2.86
N ILE A 95 -8.34 8.73 -3.70
CA ILE A 95 -8.18 8.59 -5.16
C ILE A 95 -6.76 8.15 -5.50
N GLU A 96 -5.75 8.86 -4.97
CA GLU A 96 -4.35 8.54 -5.26
C GLU A 96 -3.98 7.15 -4.77
N ALA A 97 -4.39 6.77 -3.56
CA ALA A 97 -4.08 5.47 -2.99
C ALA A 97 -4.73 4.32 -3.76
N VAL A 98 -5.98 4.47 -4.21
CA VAL A 98 -6.66 3.45 -5.02
C VAL A 98 -5.97 3.29 -6.36
N LEU A 99 -5.61 4.38 -7.02
CA LEU A 99 -4.93 4.36 -8.32
C LEU A 99 -3.51 3.78 -8.20
N ALA A 100 -2.67 4.36 -7.34
CA ALA A 100 -1.29 3.93 -7.15
C ALA A 100 -1.23 2.48 -6.65
N GLY A 101 -2.01 2.14 -5.63
CA GLY A 101 -2.04 0.81 -5.04
C GLY A 101 -2.55 -0.26 -6.01
N SER A 102 -3.56 0.07 -6.84
CA SER A 102 -4.07 -0.88 -7.83
C SER A 102 -3.12 -1.08 -9.00
N ILE A 103 -2.56 0.00 -9.55
CA ILE A 103 -1.60 -0.08 -10.67
C ILE A 103 -0.38 -0.90 -10.23
N VAL A 104 0.24 -0.54 -9.11
CA VAL A 104 1.43 -1.23 -8.61
C VAL A 104 1.08 -2.66 -8.18
N GLY A 105 -0.04 -2.87 -7.50
CA GLY A 105 -0.48 -4.20 -7.07
C GLY A 105 -0.73 -5.16 -8.23
N LEU A 106 -1.36 -4.70 -9.31
CA LEU A 106 -1.60 -5.51 -10.52
C LEU A 106 -0.30 -5.80 -11.27
N ILE A 107 0.60 -4.81 -11.42
CA ILE A 107 1.91 -5.02 -12.04
C ILE A 107 2.73 -6.04 -11.25
N LEU A 108 2.81 -5.88 -9.93
CA LEU A 108 3.50 -6.82 -9.06
C LEU A 108 2.92 -8.23 -9.15
N GLY A 109 1.59 -8.35 -9.09
CA GLY A 109 0.91 -9.62 -9.22
C GLY A 109 1.24 -10.30 -10.55
N ALA A 110 1.12 -9.58 -11.67
CA ALA A 110 1.42 -10.13 -13.00
C ALA A 110 2.88 -10.56 -13.16
N VAL A 111 3.84 -9.79 -12.64
CA VAL A 111 5.27 -10.14 -12.69
C VAL A 111 5.58 -11.40 -11.88
N TYR A 112 5.01 -11.53 -10.68
CA TYR A 112 5.24 -12.69 -9.84
C TYR A 112 4.56 -13.95 -10.38
N ASP A 113 3.34 -13.81 -10.93
CA ASP A 113 2.61 -14.89 -11.57
C ASP A 113 3.35 -15.41 -12.82
N ALA A 114 3.80 -14.51 -13.70
CA ALA A 114 4.58 -14.88 -14.89
C ALA A 114 5.92 -15.55 -14.54
N GLY A 115 6.51 -15.21 -13.39
CA GLY A 115 7.74 -15.81 -12.89
C GLY A 115 7.55 -17.09 -12.08
N TYR A 116 6.32 -17.53 -11.82
CA TYR A 116 6.01 -18.59 -10.85
C TYR A 116 6.67 -18.36 -9.48
N PHE A 117 6.75 -17.10 -9.06
CA PHE A 117 7.40 -16.69 -7.83
C PHE A 117 6.40 -16.48 -6.69
N ARG A 118 6.80 -16.87 -5.48
CA ARG A 118 6.10 -16.50 -4.25
C ARG A 118 6.54 -15.12 -3.77
N MET A 119 5.61 -14.29 -3.34
CA MET A 119 5.87 -12.94 -2.84
C MET A 119 5.86 -12.92 -1.31
N SER A 120 6.89 -12.37 -0.66
CA SER A 120 6.85 -12.07 0.78
C SER A 120 5.82 -10.96 1.07
N THR A 121 5.07 -11.07 2.17
CA THR A 121 4.12 -10.04 2.62
C THR A 121 4.77 -8.68 2.92
N TRP A 122 6.10 -8.63 3.06
CA TRP A 122 6.88 -7.40 3.16
C TRP A 122 6.97 -6.61 1.86
N LEU A 123 6.88 -7.27 0.70
CA LEU A 123 7.03 -6.60 -0.59
C LEU A 123 5.91 -5.59 -0.86
N PRO A 124 4.61 -5.95 -0.69
CA PRO A 124 3.51 -4.98 -0.75
C PRO A 124 3.67 -3.79 0.20
N PHE A 125 4.17 -4.04 1.42
CA PHE A 125 4.43 -3.00 2.43
C PHE A 125 5.50 -2.02 1.96
N VAL A 126 6.67 -2.52 1.55
CA VAL A 126 7.79 -1.68 1.10
C VAL A 126 7.44 -0.91 -0.16
N TRP A 127 6.76 -1.53 -1.13
CA TRP A 127 6.29 -0.83 -2.32
C TRP A 127 5.32 0.30 -2.00
N SER A 128 4.41 0.08 -1.06
CA SER A 128 3.46 1.12 -0.63
C SER A 128 4.18 2.28 0.09
N LEU A 129 5.20 1.98 0.88
CA LEU A 129 6.07 2.98 1.48
C LEU A 129 6.82 3.79 0.41
N ILE A 130 7.42 3.12 -0.59
CA ILE A 130 8.09 3.80 -1.70
C ILE A 130 7.11 4.70 -2.46
N ASN A 131 5.89 4.23 -2.73
CA ASN A 131 4.86 5.01 -3.42
C ASN A 131 4.58 6.33 -2.70
N VAL A 132 4.36 6.31 -1.39
CA VAL A 132 4.09 7.55 -0.64
C VAL A 132 5.33 8.44 -0.52
N LEU A 133 6.53 7.87 -0.42
CA LEU A 133 7.78 8.63 -0.41
C LEU A 133 8.01 9.35 -1.75
N VAL A 134 7.73 8.69 -2.89
CA VAL A 134 7.80 9.31 -4.22
C VAL A 134 6.77 10.44 -4.34
N LEU A 135 5.56 10.26 -3.82
CA LEU A 135 4.54 11.32 -3.77
C LEU A 135 5.08 12.54 -3.00
N ILE A 136 5.65 12.32 -1.82
CA ILE A 136 6.21 13.38 -0.97
C ILE A 136 7.35 14.10 -1.69
N LEU A 137 8.28 13.37 -2.31
CA LEU A 137 9.39 13.97 -3.06
C LEU A 137 8.89 14.80 -4.26
N SER A 138 7.86 14.33 -4.94
CA SER A 138 7.24 15.03 -6.07
C SER A 138 6.55 16.33 -5.64
N ALA A 139 6.07 16.41 -4.40
CA ALA A 139 5.46 17.62 -3.86
C ALA A 139 6.46 18.78 -3.66
N PHE A 140 7.76 18.50 -3.53
CA PHE A 140 8.79 19.53 -3.27
C PHE A 140 9.34 20.23 -4.53
N SER A 141 8.90 19.87 -5.74
CA SER A 141 9.50 20.37 -6.99
C SER A 141 8.94 21.71 -7.52
N ILE A 142 7.99 22.37 -6.85
CA ILE A 142 7.29 23.55 -7.41
C ILE A 142 7.68 24.90 -6.76
N GLN A 143 8.55 24.93 -5.74
CA GLN A 143 8.91 26.17 -5.03
C GLN A 143 10.40 26.55 -5.07
N GLY A 144 11.27 25.72 -5.67
CA GLY A 144 12.73 25.94 -5.73
C GLY A 144 13.26 26.60 -7.01
N ALA A 145 12.38 27.04 -7.93
CA ALA A 145 12.76 27.78 -9.13
C ALA A 145 12.46 29.28 -8.95
N LEU A 146 13.19 29.92 -8.03
CA LEU A 146 13.29 31.36 -7.86
C LEU A 146 14.71 31.70 -7.38
#